data_AF-A0A4V1ITX7-F1
#
_entry.id   AF-A0A4V1ITX7-F1
#
_cell.length_a   1.000
_cell.length_b   1.000
_cell.length_c   1.000
_cell.angle_alpha   90.00
_cell.angle_beta   90.00
_cell.angle_gamma   90.00
#
_symmetry.space_group_name_H-M   'P 1'
#
loop_
_entity.id
_entity.type
_entity.pdbx_description
1 polymer ?
#
loop_
_entity_poly.entity_id
_entity_poly.type
_entity_poly.pdbx_seq_one_letter_code
_entity_poly.pdbx_strand_id
1 'polypeptide(L)'
;MGDYWDIDAILADTQRVPAIFNDAVPGYGHLEGNGEPDLTAGVKVEIPFWYIATLAHTERIDLLFPSCYGRPVLMDLTASPLAVNLAQLSPYYYKLAMLYLDLIVDDMLPSILEKTFRERMQQIARHGVAMGRGDTTQSLFLNSLESIETERKSSLFWARTLH
;
A
#
# COMPACT_ATOMS: atom_id res chain seq x y z
N MET A 1 12.53 -3.47 5.31
CA MET A 1 13.26 -2.76 4.22
C MET A 1 13.47 -3.68 3.01
N GLY A 2 12.91 -3.35 1.84
CA GLY A 2 12.98 -4.16 0.62
C GLY A 2 14.37 -4.18 -0.05
N ASP A 3 14.54 -5.00 -1.09
CA ASP A 3 15.79 -5.05 -1.88
C ASP A 3 16.03 -3.70 -2.58
N TYR A 4 17.25 -3.17 -2.47
CA TYR A 4 17.64 -1.89 -3.06
C TYR A 4 17.44 -1.85 -4.59
N TRP A 5 17.49 -3.01 -5.24
CA TRP A 5 17.34 -3.12 -6.70
C TRP A 5 15.90 -3.38 -7.15
N ASP A 6 14.98 -3.61 -6.22
CA ASP A 6 13.57 -3.79 -6.53
C ASP A 6 12.91 -2.42 -6.75
N ILE A 7 12.61 -2.12 -8.02
CA ILE A 7 11.96 -0.86 -8.43
C ILE A 7 10.62 -0.67 -7.70
N ASP A 8 9.84 -1.73 -7.52
CA ASP A 8 8.56 -1.64 -6.85
C ASP A 8 8.72 -1.40 -5.35
N ALA A 9 9.83 -1.83 -4.75
CA ALA A 9 10.17 -1.47 -3.36
C ALA A 9 10.51 0.03 -3.24
N ILE A 10 11.32 0.56 -4.15
CA ILE A 10 11.66 2.00 -4.20
C ILE A 10 10.40 2.85 -4.40
N LEU A 11 9.51 2.43 -5.31
CA LEU A 11 8.27 3.16 -5.61
C LEU A 11 7.28 3.10 -4.45
N ALA A 12 7.18 1.97 -3.74
CA ALA A 12 6.39 1.88 -2.51
C ALA A 12 6.92 2.83 -1.42
N ASP A 13 8.23 2.91 -1.25
CA ASP A 13 8.89 3.77 -0.24
C ASP A 13 8.77 5.28 -0.57
N THR A 14 8.58 5.60 -1.84
CA THR A 14 8.38 6.98 -2.32
C THR A 14 6.93 7.46 -2.15
N GLN A 15 5.98 6.58 -1.81
CA GLN A 15 4.58 6.97 -1.62
C GLN A 15 4.45 7.99 -0.48
N ARG A 16 3.71 9.07 -0.76
CA ARG A 16 3.40 10.08 0.26
C ARG A 16 2.33 9.54 1.19
N VAL A 17 2.59 9.67 2.48
CA VAL A 17 1.69 9.21 3.54
C VAL A 17 1.58 10.27 4.64
N PRO A 18 0.47 10.29 5.37
CA PRO A 18 0.24 11.30 6.40
C PRO A 18 1.08 11.04 7.65
N ALA A 19 1.70 12.10 8.17
CA ALA A 19 2.37 12.12 9.47
C ALA A 19 2.13 13.46 10.18
N ILE A 20 2.22 13.47 11.51
CA ILE A 20 2.15 14.70 12.31
C ILE A 20 3.54 14.98 12.87
N PHE A 21 4.03 16.20 12.71
CA PHE A 21 5.27 16.63 13.36
C PHE A 21 4.96 17.13 14.77
N ASN A 22 5.64 16.58 15.78
CA ASN A 22 5.42 16.93 17.18
C ASN A 22 6.11 18.26 17.55
N ASP A 23 7.20 18.59 16.86
CA ASP A 23 7.98 19.80 17.05
C ASP A 23 7.85 20.75 15.85
N ALA A 24 8.06 22.04 16.10
CA ALA A 24 8.20 23.02 15.02
C ALA A 24 9.54 22.80 14.29
N VAL A 25 9.50 22.75 12.95
CA VAL A 25 10.68 22.47 12.14
C VAL A 25 11.02 23.67 11.25
N PRO A 26 12.14 24.37 11.51
CA PRO A 26 12.52 25.55 10.74
C PRO A 26 12.79 25.24 9.27
N GLY A 27 12.31 26.08 8.35
CA GLY A 27 12.55 25.95 6.90
C GLY A 27 11.68 24.93 6.16
N TYR A 28 10.77 24.23 6.86
CA TYR A 28 9.89 23.22 6.27
C TYR A 28 8.44 23.67 6.09
N GLY A 29 8.15 24.97 6.20
CA GLY A 29 6.76 25.48 6.07
C GLY A 29 6.12 25.18 4.71
N HIS A 30 6.93 24.97 3.66
CA HIS A 30 6.44 24.54 2.35
C HIS A 30 5.71 23.18 2.35
N LEU A 31 5.90 22.34 3.38
CA LEU A 31 5.21 21.05 3.52
C LEU A 31 3.74 21.23 3.94
N GLU A 32 3.43 22.29 4.68
CA GLU A 32 2.06 22.66 5.06
C GLU A 32 1.31 23.31 3.88
N GLY A 33 2.04 23.79 2.87
CA GLY A 33 1.48 24.61 1.79
C GLY A 33 1.09 26.02 2.25
N ASN A 34 1.46 26.38 3.49
CA ASN A 34 1.36 27.72 4.01
C ASN A 34 2.58 28.53 3.52
N GLY A 35 2.42 29.84 3.31
CA GLY A 35 3.50 30.73 2.88
C GLY A 35 4.51 31.06 3.98
N GLU A 36 4.38 30.42 5.14
CA GLU A 36 5.27 30.57 6.28
C GLU A 36 6.60 29.83 6.03
N PRO A 37 7.73 30.35 6.53
CA PRO A 37 9.04 29.73 6.35
C PRO A 37 9.18 28.42 7.16
N ASP A 38 8.54 28.33 8.32
CA ASP A 38 8.72 27.27 9.29
C ASP A 38 7.47 26.39 9.41
N LEU A 39 7.66 25.11 9.71
CA LEU A 39 6.57 24.17 9.97
C LEU A 39 6.13 24.27 11.42
N THR A 40 4.83 24.48 11.65
CA THR A 40 4.27 24.54 13.01
C THR A 40 4.18 23.15 13.64
N ALA A 41 4.36 23.07 14.96
CA ALA A 41 4.14 21.83 15.72
C ALA A 41 2.67 21.37 15.65
N GLY A 42 2.45 20.06 15.59
CA GLY A 42 1.13 19.43 15.53
C GLY A 42 0.48 19.46 14.15
N VAL A 43 1.18 19.90 13.10
CA VAL A 43 0.64 19.95 11.74
C VAL A 43 0.72 18.58 11.08
N LYS A 44 -0.38 18.18 10.44
CA LYS A 44 -0.46 17.00 9.58
C LYS A 44 0.08 17.36 8.19
N VAL A 45 1.11 16.65 7.75
CA VAL A 45 1.70 16.80 6.41
C VAL A 45 1.79 15.45 5.71
N GLU A 46 1.87 15.48 4.38
CA GLU A 46 2.10 14.29 3.57
C GLU A 46 3.55 14.27 3.07
N ILE A 47 4.33 13.29 3.54
CA ILE A 47 5.73 13.13 3.20
C ILE A 47 6.01 11.70 2.72
N PRO A 48 7.08 11.46 1.95
CA PRO A 48 7.45 10.12 1.51
C PRO A 48 7.74 9.18 2.68
N PHE A 49 7.41 7.89 2.52
CA PHE A 49 7.60 6.88 3.56
C PHE A 49 9.08 6.73 3.98
N TRP A 50 10.02 6.75 3.03
CA TRP A 50 11.45 6.64 3.36
C TRP A 50 11.91 7.71 4.35
N TYR A 51 11.33 8.91 4.27
CA TYR A 51 11.66 10.01 5.16
C TYR A 51 11.07 9.79 6.55
N ILE A 52 9.81 9.34 6.60
CA ILE A 52 9.16 8.92 7.85
C ILE A 52 9.97 7.83 8.55
N ALA A 53 10.43 6.81 7.83
CA ALA A 53 11.19 5.71 8.43
C ALA A 53 12.42 6.21 9.18
N THR A 54 13.11 7.22 8.63
CA THR A 54 14.26 7.83 9.31
C THR A 54 13.88 8.67 10.52
N LEU A 55 12.73 9.35 10.47
CA LEU A 55 12.25 10.22 11.53
C LEU A 55 11.54 9.47 12.67
N ALA A 56 10.92 8.32 12.38
CA ALA A 56 10.18 7.51 13.35
C ALA A 56 11.07 7.07 14.52
N HIS A 57 12.36 6.83 14.26
CA HIS A 57 13.35 6.50 15.30
C HIS A 57 13.67 7.66 16.26
N THR A 58 13.28 8.89 15.92
CA THR A 58 13.60 10.09 16.71
C THR A 58 12.47 10.56 17.60
N GLU A 59 11.30 9.88 17.59
CA GLU A 59 10.08 10.25 18.35
C GLU A 59 9.52 11.65 18.04
N ARG A 60 10.00 12.30 16.99
CA ARG A 60 9.58 13.66 16.57
C ARG A 60 8.35 13.69 15.70
N ILE A 61 7.89 12.53 15.24
CA ILE A 61 6.73 12.41 14.37
C ILE A 61 5.79 11.33 14.88
N ASP A 62 4.49 11.61 14.78
CA ASP A 62 3.44 10.62 14.97
C ASP A 62 3.00 10.10 13.61
N LEU A 63 3.14 8.79 13.41
CA LEU A 63 2.75 8.13 12.17
C LEU A 63 1.24 7.94 12.12
N LEU A 64 0.61 8.33 11.00
CA LEU A 64 -0.80 8.09 10.76
C LEU A 64 -0.98 7.02 9.68
N PHE A 65 -1.93 6.13 9.88
CA PHE A 65 -2.32 5.22 8.81
C PHE A 65 -2.92 6.00 7.63
N PRO A 66 -2.50 5.71 6.38
CA PRO A 66 -3.12 6.28 5.20
C PRO A 66 -4.56 5.79 5.06
N SER A 67 -5.35 6.53 4.28
CA SER A 67 -6.78 6.25 4.06
C SER A 67 -7.04 4.85 3.48
N CYS A 68 -6.07 4.27 2.77
CA CYS A 68 -6.16 2.91 2.25
C CYS A 68 -6.19 1.83 3.35
N TYR A 69 -5.66 2.08 4.55
CA TYR A 69 -5.84 1.21 5.73
C TYR A 69 -6.90 1.77 6.70
N GLY A 70 -7.69 2.73 6.24
CA GLY A 70 -8.80 3.25 7.02
C GLY A 70 -9.81 2.15 7.35
N ARG A 71 -10.46 2.29 8.51
CA ARG A 71 -11.48 1.34 8.99
C ARG A 71 -12.52 0.93 7.93
N PRO A 72 -13.09 1.84 7.10
CA PRO A 72 -14.06 1.44 6.07
C PRO A 72 -13.48 0.40 5.10
N VAL A 73 -12.27 0.65 4.60
CA VAL A 73 -11.59 -0.24 3.66
C VAL A 73 -11.30 -1.60 4.30
N LEU A 74 -10.83 -1.61 5.55
CA LEU A 74 -10.59 -2.86 6.28
C LEU A 74 -11.88 -3.66 6.52
N MET A 75 -13.02 -3.00 6.75
CA MET A 75 -14.32 -3.67 6.87
C MET A 75 -14.75 -4.27 5.52
N ASP A 76 -14.57 -3.54 4.42
CA ASP A 76 -14.88 -4.06 3.08
C ASP A 76 -13.99 -5.25 2.72
N LEU A 77 -12.69 -5.18 3.04
CA LEU A 77 -11.74 -6.26 2.82
C LEU A 77 -12.04 -7.48 3.69
N THR A 78 -12.47 -7.29 4.94
CA THR A 78 -12.86 -8.42 5.78
C THR A 78 -14.15 -9.09 5.30
N ALA A 79 -15.09 -8.32 4.75
CA ALA A 79 -16.34 -8.82 4.18
C ALA A 79 -16.15 -9.52 2.82
N SER A 80 -15.49 -8.88 1.87
CA SER A 80 -15.26 -9.40 0.51
C SER A 80 -13.98 -8.83 -0.12
N PRO A 81 -12.83 -9.52 0.02
CA PRO A 81 -11.55 -9.08 -0.56
C PRO A 81 -11.56 -8.90 -2.08
N LEU A 82 -12.42 -9.64 -2.77
CA LEU A 82 -12.46 -9.68 -4.24
C LEU A 82 -13.21 -8.48 -4.85
N ALA A 83 -14.09 -7.85 -4.08
CA ALA A 83 -14.88 -6.70 -4.52
C ALA A 83 -14.11 -5.37 -4.40
N VAL A 84 -13.04 -5.35 -3.59
CA VAL A 84 -12.26 -4.14 -3.33
C VAL A 84 -11.23 -3.91 -4.42
N ASN A 85 -11.14 -2.67 -4.89
CA ASN A 85 -10.14 -2.24 -5.85
C ASN A 85 -8.84 -1.78 -5.18
N LEU A 86 -7.88 -2.71 -5.02
CA LEU A 86 -6.60 -2.42 -4.38
C LEU A 86 -5.77 -1.43 -5.20
N ALA A 87 -5.72 -1.59 -6.52
CA ALA A 87 -4.97 -0.69 -7.40
C ALA A 87 -5.38 0.78 -7.26
N GLN A 88 -6.67 1.03 -7.04
CA GLN A 88 -7.21 2.38 -6.82
C GLN A 88 -6.88 2.92 -5.42
N LEU A 89 -6.79 2.06 -4.40
CA LEU A 89 -6.43 2.45 -3.04
C LEU A 89 -4.95 2.77 -2.91
N SER A 90 -4.10 1.87 -3.40
CA SER A 90 -2.66 2.09 -3.56
C SER A 90 -2.11 1.08 -4.58
N PRO A 91 -1.31 1.50 -5.56
CA PRO A 91 -0.68 0.59 -6.51
C PRO A 91 0.28 -0.42 -5.84
N TYR A 92 0.75 -0.13 -4.62
CA TYR A 92 1.69 -0.93 -3.84
C TYR A 92 1.10 -1.33 -2.48
N TYR A 93 -0.19 -1.68 -2.43
CA TYR A 93 -0.93 -1.83 -1.19
C TYR A 93 -0.34 -2.88 -0.21
N TYR A 94 0.08 -4.07 -0.65
CA TYR A 94 0.75 -5.02 0.26
C TYR A 94 2.16 -4.57 0.66
N LYS A 95 2.95 -3.99 -0.25
CA LYS A 95 4.31 -3.50 0.06
C LYS A 95 4.29 -2.37 1.08
N LEU A 96 3.40 -1.40 0.88
CA LEU A 96 3.19 -0.31 1.82
C LEU A 96 2.74 -0.85 3.19
N ALA A 97 1.90 -1.88 3.23
CA ALA A 97 1.45 -2.44 4.51
C ALA A 97 2.60 -3.10 5.28
N MET A 98 3.48 -3.83 4.58
CA MET A 98 4.68 -4.41 5.18
C MET A 98 5.60 -3.32 5.73
N LEU A 99 5.77 -2.21 5.00
CA LEU A 99 6.53 -1.06 5.49
C LEU A 99 5.93 -0.48 6.78
N TYR A 100 4.61 -0.36 6.87
CA TYR A 100 3.95 0.10 8.10
C TYR A 100 4.12 -0.88 9.26
N LEU A 101 3.98 -2.18 9.02
CA LEU A 101 4.12 -3.22 10.03
C LEU A 101 5.57 -3.37 10.55
N ASP A 102 6.56 -2.94 9.76
CA ASP A 102 7.95 -2.83 10.22
C ASP A 102 8.12 -1.70 11.26
N LEU A 103 7.26 -0.67 11.24
CA LEU A 103 7.34 0.50 12.13
C LEU A 103 6.33 0.47 13.29
N ILE A 104 5.14 -0.05 13.06
CA ILE A 104 4.01 -0.07 14.01
C ILE A 104 3.59 -1.51 14.27
N VAL A 105 3.29 -1.81 15.53
CA VAL A 105 2.64 -3.05 15.92
C VAL A 105 1.13 -2.91 15.77
N ASP A 106 0.54 -3.70 14.86
CA ASP A 106 -0.91 -3.81 14.68
C ASP A 106 -1.31 -5.30 14.67
N ASP A 107 -2.26 -5.68 15.52
CA ASP A 107 -2.69 -7.08 15.67
C ASP A 107 -3.69 -7.53 14.59
N MET A 108 -4.40 -6.58 13.98
CA MET A 108 -5.53 -6.86 13.10
C MET A 108 -5.10 -6.86 11.63
N LEU A 109 -4.34 -5.86 11.21
CA LEU A 109 -3.92 -5.63 9.83
C LEU A 109 -3.21 -6.85 9.22
N PRO A 110 -2.23 -7.51 9.89
CA PRO A 110 -1.58 -8.70 9.33
C PRO A 110 -2.57 -9.82 8.99
N SER A 111 -3.55 -10.07 9.87
CA SER A 111 -4.55 -11.13 9.66
C SER A 111 -5.49 -10.82 8.50
N ILE A 112 -5.85 -9.54 8.32
CA ILE A 112 -6.67 -9.08 7.20
C ILE A 112 -5.89 -9.21 5.89
N LEU A 113 -4.63 -8.77 5.87
CA LEU A 113 -3.76 -8.88 4.69
C LEU A 113 -3.53 -10.34 4.27
N GLU A 114 -3.32 -11.25 5.24
CA GLU A 114 -3.16 -12.67 4.94
C GLU A 114 -4.42 -13.23 4.29
N LYS A 115 -5.59 -12.93 4.85
CA LYS A 115 -6.89 -13.38 4.30
C LYS A 115 -7.10 -12.83 2.89
N THR A 116 -6.92 -11.52 2.70
CA THR A 116 -7.16 -10.85 1.42
C THR A 116 -6.22 -11.38 0.35
N PHE A 117 -4.93 -11.49 0.66
CA PHE A 117 -3.91 -12.01 -0.24
C PHE A 117 -4.23 -13.46 -0.65
N ARG A 118 -4.56 -14.32 0.32
CA ARG A 118 -4.89 -15.73 0.07
C ARG A 118 -6.08 -15.88 -0.87
N GLU A 119 -7.19 -15.20 -0.60
CA GLU A 119 -8.41 -15.30 -1.42
C GLU A 119 -8.19 -14.74 -2.84
N ARG A 120 -7.50 -13.61 -2.96
CA ARG A 120 -7.20 -12.99 -4.26
C ARG A 120 -6.21 -13.81 -5.09
N MET A 121 -5.19 -14.40 -4.46
CA MET A 121 -4.26 -15.33 -5.14
C MET A 121 -4.98 -16.56 -5.69
N GLN A 122 -5.92 -17.13 -4.95
CA GLN A 122 -6.72 -18.25 -5.44
C GLN A 122 -7.54 -17.85 -6.69
N GLN A 123 -8.11 -16.65 -6.72
CA GLN A 123 -8.82 -16.17 -7.90
C GLN A 123 -7.89 -15.92 -9.09
N ILE A 124 -6.74 -15.29 -8.87
CA ILE A 124 -5.73 -15.08 -9.93
C ILE A 124 -5.30 -16.42 -10.54
N ALA A 125 -5.05 -17.44 -9.71
CA ALA A 125 -4.71 -18.79 -10.19
C ALA A 125 -5.84 -19.41 -11.03
N ARG A 126 -7.10 -19.27 -10.59
CA ARG A 126 -8.28 -19.74 -11.34
C ARG A 126 -8.42 -19.03 -12.69
N HIS A 127 -8.20 -17.72 -12.74
CA HIS A 127 -8.20 -16.95 -13.99
C HIS A 127 -7.06 -17.35 -14.93
N GLY A 128 -5.91 -17.73 -14.37
CA GLY A 128 -4.86 -18.38 -15.14
C GLY A 128 -5.43 -19.58 -15.90
N VAL A 129 -6.18 -20.46 -15.24
CA VAL A 129 -6.74 -21.69 -15.84
C VAL A 129 -7.82 -21.43 -16.90
N ALA A 130 -8.75 -20.50 -16.66
CA ALA A 130 -9.94 -20.27 -17.48
C ALA A 130 -9.73 -19.32 -18.68
N MET A 131 -8.86 -19.69 -19.63
CA MET A 131 -8.72 -18.96 -20.91
C MET A 131 -9.90 -19.30 -21.83
N GLY A 132 -10.92 -18.45 -21.90
CA GLY A 132 -11.94 -18.60 -22.95
C GLY A 132 -13.31 -17.95 -22.75
N ARG A 133 -13.62 -17.39 -21.57
CA ARG A 133 -14.88 -16.64 -21.37
C ARG A 133 -14.57 -15.28 -20.78
N GLY A 134 -14.51 -14.26 -21.64
CA GLY A 134 -14.46 -12.86 -21.24
C GLY A 134 -15.78 -12.47 -20.58
N ASP A 135 -15.87 -12.70 -19.28
CA ASP A 135 -16.94 -12.22 -18.42
C ASP A 135 -16.53 -10.84 -17.87
N THR A 136 -17.44 -9.86 -17.97
CA THR A 136 -17.24 -8.47 -17.53
C THR A 136 -16.80 -8.39 -16.06
N THR A 137 -17.28 -9.31 -15.22
CA THR A 137 -16.89 -9.36 -13.80
C THR A 137 -15.40 -9.67 -13.64
N GLN A 138 -14.84 -10.46 -14.55
CA GLN A 138 -13.44 -10.86 -14.50
C GLN A 138 -12.52 -9.73 -14.92
N SER A 139 -12.88 -8.95 -15.94
CA SER A 139 -12.08 -7.80 -16.36
C SER A 139 -12.02 -6.73 -15.27
N LEU A 140 -13.13 -6.50 -14.55
CA LEU A 140 -13.16 -5.60 -13.40
C LEU A 140 -12.20 -6.05 -12.29
N PHE A 141 -12.19 -7.34 -11.94
CA PHE A 141 -11.24 -7.88 -10.97
C PHE A 141 -9.78 -7.75 -11.45
N LEU A 142 -9.50 -8.01 -12.72
CA LEU A 142 -8.14 -7.89 -13.26
C LEU A 142 -7.61 -6.45 -13.27
N ASN A 143 -8.49 -5.47 -13.40
CA ASN A 143 -8.14 -4.05 -13.26
C ASN A 143 -7.98 -3.61 -11.80
N SER A 144 -8.38 -4.46 -10.85
CA SER A 144 -8.30 -4.20 -9.41
C SER A 144 -6.97 -4.61 -8.79
N LEU A 145 -6.11 -5.28 -9.57
CA LEU A 145 -4.88 -5.90 -9.10
C LEU A 145 -3.78 -4.87 -8.83
N GLU A 146 -3.14 -4.98 -7.68
CA GLU A 146 -1.94 -4.18 -7.36
C GLU A 146 -0.67 -4.73 -8.05
N SER A 147 0.48 -4.09 -7.83
CA SER A 147 1.77 -4.45 -8.45
C SER A 147 2.15 -5.93 -8.21
N ILE A 148 2.18 -6.41 -6.96
CA ILE A 148 2.56 -7.80 -6.65
C ILE A 148 1.60 -8.79 -7.32
N GLU A 149 0.30 -8.50 -7.29
CA GLU A 149 -0.71 -9.37 -7.90
C GLU A 149 -0.56 -9.45 -9.42
N THR A 150 -0.22 -8.32 -10.04
CA THR A 150 0.03 -8.20 -11.49
C THR A 150 1.29 -8.94 -11.92
N GLU A 151 2.37 -8.83 -11.13
CA GLU A 151 3.61 -9.58 -11.34
C GLU A 151 3.34 -11.09 -11.27
N ARG A 152 2.69 -11.57 -10.20
CA ARG A 152 2.39 -13.00 -10.00
C ARG A 152 1.49 -13.56 -11.09
N LYS A 153 0.48 -12.81 -11.53
CA LYS A 153 -0.35 -13.18 -12.69
C LYS A 153 0.52 -13.39 -13.94
N SER A 154 1.44 -12.47 -14.20
CA SER A 154 2.33 -12.53 -15.37
C SER A 154 3.27 -13.74 -15.29
N SER A 155 3.86 -14.01 -14.12
CA SER A 155 4.70 -15.21 -13.92
C SER A 155 3.93 -16.52 -14.13
N LEU A 156 2.70 -16.60 -13.60
CA LEU A 156 1.82 -17.77 -13.79
C LEU A 156 1.43 -17.97 -15.25
N PHE A 157 1.21 -16.88 -15.98
CA PHE A 157 0.95 -16.93 -17.41
C PHE A 157 2.14 -17.52 -18.18
N TRP A 158 3.34 -16.99 -17.97
CA TRP A 158 4.55 -17.43 -18.65
C TRP A 158 4.93 -18.88 -18.32
N ALA A 159 4.80 -19.30 -17.06
CA ALA A 159 5.07 -20.68 -16.63
C ALA A 159 4.20 -21.70 -17.37
N ARG A 160 3.00 -21.31 -17.81
CA ARG A 160 2.08 -22.20 -18.51
C ARG A 160 2.27 -22.20 -20.03
N THR A 161 2.72 -21.11 -20.63
CA THR A 161 2.99 -21.04 -22.08
C THR A 161 4.26 -21.79 -22.50
N LEU A 162 5.13 -22.13 -21.55
CA LEU A 162 6.38 -22.86 -21.79
C LEU A 162 6.21 -24.40 -21.73
N HIS A 163 4.97 -24.90 -21.59
CA HIS A 163 4.60 -26.31 -21.60
C HIS A 163 3.56 -26.58 -22.69
#